data_AF-A0A0K8R8R8-F1
#
_entry.id   AF-A0A0K8R8R8-F1
#
_cell.length_a   1.000
_cell.length_b   1.000
_cell.length_c   1.000
_cell.angle_alpha   90.00
_cell.angle_beta   90.00
_cell.angle_gamma   90.00
#
_symmetry.space_group_name_H-M   'P 1'
#
loop_
_entity.id
_entity.type
_entity.pdbx_description
1 polymer ?
#
loop_
_entity_poly.entity_id
_entity_poly.type
_entity_poly.pdbx_seq_one_letter_code
_entity_poly.pdbx_strand_id
1 'polypeptide(L)'
;MSTTLHTFIFFAIMLLIISEGAVNKPREEKRHQNNPRPNENHRFDQLCRHEHNKYRKIHHVTNLRTNSTLYIKARAWARYLARRDSTSYVPHETLPGTGENIYWMTYAQKPYSKYAAQAVQYWYEENKDYNYKTGGYSPYTAHFTQMVWMSTTQVGCGYAVSRTSTIFVVCKYYPQGNIPGKYQSNVLPP
;
A
#
# COMPACT_ATOMS: atom_id res chain seq x y z
N MET A 1 -85.00 -0.34 -44.36
CA MET A 1 -84.81 0.42 -43.10
C MET A 1 -83.31 0.46 -42.84
N SER A 2 -82.54 1.56 -42.84
CA SER A 2 -82.80 2.99 -42.96
C SER A 2 -81.49 3.63 -43.47
N THR A 3 -81.62 4.38 -44.57
CA THR A 3 -80.95 5.65 -44.92
C THR A 3 -79.54 6.00 -44.41
N THR A 4 -78.60 6.02 -45.37
CA THR A 4 -77.79 7.18 -45.80
C THR A 4 -77.30 8.21 -44.76
N LEU A 5 -75.99 8.29 -44.59
CA LEU A 5 -75.29 9.57 -44.49
C LEU A 5 -73.88 9.46 -45.11
N HIS A 6 -73.81 9.67 -46.41
CA HIS A 6 -72.58 9.97 -47.13
C HIS A 6 -72.38 11.49 -47.20
N THR A 7 -71.12 11.91 -47.20
CA THR A 7 -70.57 13.17 -47.75
C THR A 7 -70.80 14.46 -46.99
N PHE A 8 -69.82 15.38 -47.11
CA PHE A 8 -69.60 16.65 -46.38
C PHE A 8 -68.79 16.45 -45.09
N ILE A 9 -67.48 16.70 -45.00
CA ILE A 9 -66.69 17.80 -45.57
C ILE A 9 -65.23 17.32 -45.66
N PHE A 10 -64.77 17.09 -46.89
CA PHE A 10 -63.40 17.39 -47.27
C PHE A 10 -63.28 18.92 -47.36
N PHE A 11 -62.13 19.47 -46.97
CA PHE A 11 -61.78 20.92 -46.97
C PHE A 11 -62.18 21.72 -45.73
N ALA A 12 -61.49 21.46 -44.62
CA ALA A 12 -61.00 22.55 -43.77
C ALA A 12 -59.49 22.32 -43.56
N ILE A 13 -58.74 22.90 -44.49
CA ILE A 13 -57.29 23.00 -44.51
C ILE A 13 -56.82 23.93 -43.38
N MET A 14 -55.69 23.57 -42.76
CA MET A 14 -54.76 24.42 -42.00
C MET A 14 -55.25 25.05 -40.70
N LEU A 15 -54.86 24.45 -39.56
CA LEU A 15 -53.87 25.02 -38.63
C LEU A 15 -53.81 24.16 -37.35
N LEU A 16 -52.58 23.97 -36.85
CA LEU A 16 -52.22 23.48 -35.50
C LEU A 16 -52.36 21.96 -35.30
N ILE A 17 -51.35 21.14 -35.00
CA ILE A 17 -50.04 21.34 -34.36
C ILE A 17 -49.12 20.21 -34.83
N ILE A 18 -47.88 20.58 -35.10
CA ILE A 18 -46.74 19.71 -35.35
C ILE A 18 -46.49 18.88 -34.08
N SER A 19 -46.58 17.55 -34.17
CA SER A 19 -45.88 16.66 -33.25
C SER A 19 -44.86 15.87 -34.06
N GLU A 20 -43.66 16.44 -34.15
CA GLU A 20 -42.46 15.79 -34.65
C GLU A 20 -42.28 14.41 -34.00
N GLY A 21 -41.81 13.47 -34.81
CA GLY A 21 -41.40 12.16 -34.32
C GLY A 21 -40.38 12.32 -33.20
N ALA A 22 -40.62 11.64 -32.09
CA ALA A 22 -39.63 11.47 -31.05
C ALA A 22 -38.47 10.66 -31.62
N VAL A 23 -37.45 11.36 -32.12
CA VAL A 23 -36.12 10.81 -32.31
C VAL A 23 -35.68 10.29 -30.94
N ASN A 24 -35.57 8.96 -30.81
CA ASN A 24 -35.00 8.34 -29.62
C ASN A 24 -33.56 8.83 -29.44
N LYS A 25 -33.38 9.79 -28.53
CA LYS A 25 -32.07 10.27 -28.09
C LYS A 25 -31.34 9.08 -27.48
N PRO A 26 -30.10 8.75 -27.90
CA PRO A 26 -29.35 7.68 -27.27
C PRO A 26 -29.23 8.00 -25.78
N ARG A 27 -29.61 7.03 -24.93
CA ARG A 27 -29.46 7.13 -23.49
C ARG A 27 -27.98 7.34 -23.21
N GLU A 28 -27.62 8.53 -22.75
CA GLU A 28 -26.27 8.85 -22.33
C GLU A 28 -25.93 7.96 -21.13
N GLU A 29 -25.29 6.83 -21.42
CA GLU A 29 -24.78 5.92 -20.41
C GLU A 29 -23.78 6.73 -19.60
N LYS A 30 -24.15 7.07 -18.35
CA LYS A 30 -23.23 7.67 -17.40
C LYS A 30 -22.06 6.71 -17.26
N ARG A 31 -20.99 6.93 -18.03
CA ARG A 31 -19.68 6.36 -17.76
C ARG A 31 -19.35 6.78 -16.34
N HIS A 32 -19.57 5.88 -15.38
CA HIS A 32 -18.86 5.93 -14.12
C HIS A 32 -17.38 6.02 -14.53
N GLN A 33 -16.80 7.21 -14.34
CA GLN A 33 -15.36 7.36 -14.41
C GLN A 33 -14.81 6.41 -13.35
N ASN A 34 -14.44 5.20 -13.78
CA ASN A 34 -13.70 4.23 -13.00
C ASN A 34 -12.30 4.80 -12.84
N ASN A 35 -12.18 5.85 -12.04
CA ASN A 35 -10.90 6.30 -11.58
C ASN A 35 -10.37 5.15 -10.71
N PRO A 36 -9.25 4.49 -11.09
CA PRO A 36 -8.77 3.33 -10.34
C PRO A 36 -8.61 3.74 -8.88
N ARG A 37 -9.27 3.04 -7.95
CA ARG A 37 -9.07 3.29 -6.53
C ARG A 37 -7.56 3.24 -6.26
N PRO A 38 -6.97 4.25 -5.57
CA PRO A 38 -5.54 4.24 -5.30
C PRO A 38 -5.15 2.91 -4.68
N ASN A 39 -4.13 2.25 -5.26
CA ASN A 39 -3.66 0.97 -4.74
C ASN A 39 -3.25 1.17 -3.26
N GLU A 40 -4.04 0.64 -2.32
CA GLU A 40 -3.83 0.83 -0.89
C GLU A 40 -2.42 0.42 -0.45
N ASN A 41 -1.83 -0.60 -1.08
CA ASN A 41 -0.46 -1.04 -0.82
C ASN A 41 0.58 -0.03 -1.32
N HIS A 42 0.32 0.69 -2.42
CA HIS A 42 1.22 1.76 -2.87
C HIS A 42 1.19 2.96 -1.91
N ARG A 43 0.00 3.33 -1.42
CA ARG A 43 -0.10 4.34 -0.35
C ARG A 43 0.59 3.87 0.94
N PHE A 44 0.45 2.60 1.28
CA PHE A 44 1.11 1.99 2.44
C PHE A 44 2.64 2.05 2.32
N ASP A 45 3.21 1.70 1.17
CA ASP A 45 4.64 1.82 0.88
C ASP A 45 5.15 3.25 1.10
N GLN A 46 4.42 4.24 0.57
CA GLN A 46 4.74 5.66 0.74
C GLN A 46 4.73 6.08 2.21
N LEU A 47 3.75 5.63 2.99
CA LEU A 47 3.67 5.91 4.42
C LEU A 47 4.82 5.25 5.18
N CYS A 48 5.13 3.98 4.92
CA CYS A 48 6.28 3.32 5.55
C CYS A 48 7.58 4.10 5.28
N ARG A 49 7.86 4.44 4.01
CA ARG A 49 9.07 5.19 3.66
C ARG A 49 9.12 6.57 4.31
N HIS A 50 7.99 7.25 4.40
CA HIS A 50 7.89 8.54 5.11
C HIS A 50 8.28 8.40 6.58
N GLU A 51 7.72 7.41 7.29
CA GLU A 51 8.04 7.17 8.70
C GLU A 51 9.50 6.74 8.90
N HIS A 52 10.06 5.90 8.02
CA HIS A 52 11.49 5.56 8.06
C HIS A 52 12.37 6.81 8.00
N ASN A 53 12.04 7.74 7.09
CA ASN A 53 12.84 8.93 6.86
C ASN A 53 12.76 9.94 8.01
N LYS A 54 11.68 9.94 8.80
CA LYS A 54 11.64 10.72 10.06
C LYS A 54 12.72 10.23 11.03
N TYR A 55 12.78 8.91 11.27
CA TYR A 55 13.74 8.34 12.19
C TYR A 55 15.18 8.43 11.66
N ARG A 56 15.40 8.14 10.38
CA ARG A 56 16.73 8.29 9.74
C ARG A 56 17.30 9.69 9.85
N LYS A 57 16.46 10.73 9.82
CA LYS A 57 16.89 12.11 10.02
C LYS A 57 17.45 12.35 11.43
N ILE A 58 16.89 11.71 12.45
CA ILE A 58 17.40 11.78 13.84
C ILE A 58 18.83 11.26 13.87
N HIS A 59 19.08 10.12 13.21
CA HIS A 59 20.42 9.50 13.13
C HIS A 59 21.36 10.12 12.08
N HIS A 60 21.02 11.29 11.53
CA HIS A 60 21.85 11.99 10.55
C HIS A 60 22.22 11.20 9.28
N VAL A 61 21.40 10.21 8.88
CA VAL A 61 21.62 9.40 7.67
C VAL A 61 20.67 9.80 6.54
N THR A 62 21.10 9.55 5.29
CA THR A 62 20.34 9.95 4.09
C THR A 62 18.97 9.30 4.02
N ASN A 63 17.97 10.03 3.51
CA ASN A 63 16.63 9.51 3.26
C ASN A 63 16.62 8.33 2.27
N LEU A 64 15.81 7.32 2.57
CA LEU A 64 15.53 6.21 1.68
C LEU A 64 14.65 6.65 0.52
N ARG A 65 14.99 6.14 -0.67
CA ARG A 65 14.21 6.28 -1.91
C ARG A 65 13.30 5.08 -2.11
N THR A 66 12.23 5.27 -2.88
CA THR A 66 11.37 4.16 -3.28
C THR A 66 12.11 3.25 -4.27
N ASN A 67 11.82 1.94 -4.21
CA ASN A 67 12.22 0.99 -5.23
C ASN A 67 11.05 0.04 -5.52
N SER A 68 10.54 0.08 -6.76
CA SER A 68 9.37 -0.70 -7.16
C SER A 68 9.61 -2.21 -7.10
N THR A 69 10.82 -2.69 -7.38
CA THR A 69 11.17 -4.10 -7.27
C THR A 69 11.13 -4.57 -5.82
N LEU A 70 11.70 -3.81 -4.88
CA LEU A 70 11.63 -4.12 -3.45
C LEU A 70 10.18 -4.11 -2.96
N TYR A 71 9.37 -3.13 -3.37
CA TYR A 71 7.94 -3.05 -3.04
C TYR A 71 7.17 -4.29 -3.51
N ILE A 72 7.38 -4.71 -4.78
CA ILE A 72 6.72 -5.90 -5.34
C ILE A 72 7.10 -7.15 -4.55
N LYS A 73 8.39 -7.32 -4.23
CA LYS A 73 8.89 -8.46 -3.44
C LYS A 73 8.35 -8.46 -2.01
N ALA A 74 8.39 -7.32 -1.33
CA ALA A 74 7.85 -7.17 0.02
C ALA A 74 6.35 -7.52 0.07
N ARG A 75 5.56 -7.00 -0.87
CA ARG A 75 4.12 -7.31 -0.98
C ARG A 75 3.87 -8.78 -1.30
N ALA A 76 4.70 -9.40 -2.14
CA ALA A 76 4.60 -10.83 -2.44
C ALA A 76 4.88 -11.68 -1.19
N TRP A 77 5.93 -11.34 -0.44
CA TRP A 77 6.27 -12.05 0.80
C TRP A 77 5.20 -11.87 1.88
N ALA A 78 4.69 -10.65 2.08
CA ALA A 78 3.57 -10.40 3.00
C ALA A 78 2.35 -11.27 2.66
N ARG A 79 2.03 -11.44 1.38
CA ARG A 79 0.96 -12.34 0.92
C ARG A 79 1.25 -13.81 1.20
N TYR A 80 2.48 -14.25 1.05
CA TYR A 80 2.88 -15.61 1.40
C TYR A 80 2.69 -15.87 2.90
N LEU A 81 3.13 -14.94 3.76
CA LEU A 81 2.91 -15.03 5.21
C LEU A 81 1.42 -15.03 5.58
N ALA A 82 0.64 -14.13 4.98
CA ALA A 82 -0.81 -14.06 5.19
C ALA A 82 -1.56 -15.33 4.73
N ARG A 83 -1.08 -16.03 3.69
CA ARG A 83 -1.63 -17.32 3.25
C ARG A 83 -1.31 -18.45 4.23
N ARG A 84 -0.12 -18.43 4.84
CA ARG A 84 0.26 -19.38 5.89
C ARG A 84 -0.55 -19.19 7.17
N ASP A 85 -0.94 -17.94 7.44
CA ASP A 85 -1.83 -17.58 8.54
C ASP A 85 -1.36 -18.13 9.91
N SER A 86 -0.06 -18.00 10.17
CA SER A 86 0.61 -18.53 11.37
C SER A 86 1.60 -17.51 11.90
N THR A 87 1.49 -17.20 13.20
CA THR A 87 2.40 -16.31 13.94
C THR A 87 3.40 -17.06 14.82
N SER A 88 3.25 -18.37 14.99
CA SER A 88 4.18 -19.22 15.72
C SER A 88 5.51 -19.42 14.98
N TYR A 89 5.51 -19.25 13.65
CA TYR A 89 6.74 -19.22 12.85
C TYR A 89 6.57 -18.31 11.63
N VAL A 90 7.27 -17.17 11.65
CA VAL A 90 7.28 -16.15 10.59
C VAL A 90 8.67 -16.11 9.95
N PRO A 91 8.89 -16.81 8.82
CA PRO A 91 10.20 -16.87 8.21
C PRO A 91 10.55 -15.58 7.44
N HIS A 92 11.84 -15.27 7.44
CA HIS A 92 12.43 -14.32 6.52
C HIS A 92 12.61 -14.92 5.12
N GLU A 93 12.58 -14.09 4.08
CA GLU A 93 12.94 -14.48 2.71
C GLU A 93 14.36 -14.05 2.37
N THR A 94 15.23 -15.04 2.16
CA THR A 94 16.62 -14.83 1.78
C THR A 94 16.73 -14.37 0.33
N LEU A 95 17.08 -13.09 0.16
CA LEU A 95 17.37 -12.49 -1.14
C LEU A 95 18.78 -11.91 -1.11
N PRO A 96 19.64 -12.21 -2.10
CA PRO A 96 21.00 -11.68 -2.13
C PRO A 96 21.06 -10.15 -2.00
N GLY A 97 21.87 -9.67 -1.05
CA GLY A 97 22.11 -8.24 -0.83
C GLY A 97 20.89 -7.43 -0.35
N THR A 98 19.79 -8.08 0.03
CA THR A 98 18.55 -7.42 0.42
C THR A 98 18.24 -7.68 1.90
N GLY A 99 18.06 -6.60 2.67
CA GLY A 99 17.60 -6.69 4.06
C GLY A 99 16.10 -6.86 4.18
N GLU A 100 15.61 -7.30 5.33
CA GLU A 100 14.18 -7.46 5.59
C GLU A 100 13.80 -7.19 7.04
N ASN A 101 12.72 -6.42 7.23
CA ASN A 101 12.00 -6.34 8.49
C ASN A 101 10.58 -6.87 8.31
N ILE A 102 10.09 -7.62 9.29
CA ILE A 102 8.72 -8.16 9.32
C ILE A 102 8.03 -7.71 10.61
N TYR A 103 6.77 -7.34 10.49
CA TYR A 103 5.89 -7.02 11.61
C TYR A 103 4.56 -7.75 11.39
N TRP A 104 3.92 -8.18 12.47
CA TRP A 104 2.57 -8.71 12.41
C TRP A 104 1.71 -8.26 13.60
N MET A 105 0.40 -8.26 13.39
CA MET A 105 -0.59 -7.99 14.43
C MET A 105 -1.85 -8.80 14.15
N THR A 106 -2.30 -9.58 15.13
CA THR A 106 -3.56 -10.32 15.06
C THR A 106 -4.74 -9.36 15.22
N TYR A 107 -5.93 -9.78 14.76
CA TYR A 107 -7.16 -8.98 14.87
C TYR A 107 -7.03 -7.56 14.29
N ALA A 108 -6.30 -7.43 13.18
CA ALA A 108 -6.03 -6.16 12.54
C ALA A 108 -7.31 -5.54 11.96
N GLN A 109 -7.52 -4.25 12.25
CA GLN A 109 -8.73 -3.52 11.84
C GLN A 109 -8.41 -2.44 10.82
N LYS A 110 -9.34 -2.23 9.89
CA LYS A 110 -9.27 -1.12 8.93
C LYS A 110 -9.34 0.25 9.65
N PRO A 111 -8.77 1.33 9.06
CA PRO A 111 -7.99 1.32 7.82
C PRO A 111 -6.59 0.72 8.05
N TYR A 112 -6.15 -0.19 7.17
CA TYR A 112 -4.86 -0.87 7.33
C TYR A 112 -3.64 0.05 7.15
N SER A 113 -3.83 1.24 6.58
CA SER A 113 -2.77 2.25 6.44
C SER A 113 -2.13 2.66 7.77
N LYS A 114 -2.84 2.53 8.90
CA LYS A 114 -2.29 2.86 10.23
C LYS A 114 -1.11 1.96 10.62
N TYR A 115 -1.11 0.70 10.15
CA TYR A 115 -0.04 -0.26 10.47
C TYR A 115 1.29 0.09 9.79
N ALA A 116 1.30 0.98 8.79
CA ALA A 116 2.54 1.48 8.20
C ALA A 116 3.37 2.22 9.25
N ALA A 117 2.76 3.13 10.01
CA ALA A 117 3.44 3.86 11.07
C ALA A 117 3.70 2.98 12.29
N GLN A 118 2.73 2.14 12.68
CA GLN A 118 2.90 1.25 13.84
C GLN A 118 4.05 0.25 13.66
N ALA A 119 4.19 -0.37 12.48
CA ALA A 119 5.28 -1.30 12.20
C ALA A 119 6.65 -0.61 12.26
N VAL A 120 6.76 0.56 11.62
CA VAL A 120 8.01 1.33 11.58
C VAL A 120 8.39 1.86 12.96
N GLN A 121 7.43 2.34 13.74
CA GLN A 121 7.65 2.74 15.12
C GLN A 121 8.09 1.55 15.99
N TYR A 122 7.40 0.41 15.88
CA TYR A 122 7.73 -0.80 16.64
C TYR A 122 9.18 -1.23 16.42
N TRP A 123 9.62 -1.29 15.16
CA TRP A 123 11.02 -1.59 14.83
C TRP A 123 11.99 -0.52 15.34
N TYR A 124 11.62 0.77 15.27
CA TYR A 124 12.48 1.83 15.77
C TYR A 124 12.65 1.79 17.29
N GLU A 125 11.62 1.40 18.05
CA GLU A 125 11.65 1.37 19.51
C GLU A 125 12.75 0.47 20.09
N GLU A 126 13.26 -0.49 19.31
CA GLU A 126 14.43 -1.29 19.65
C GLU A 126 15.72 -0.46 19.86
N ASN A 127 15.77 0.80 19.41
CA ASN A 127 16.90 1.70 19.64
C ASN A 127 17.26 1.84 21.14
N LYS A 128 16.27 1.65 22.03
CA LYS A 128 16.43 1.73 23.48
C LYS A 128 17.41 0.70 24.02
N ASP A 129 17.54 -0.44 23.33
CA ASP A 129 18.39 -1.56 23.72
C ASP A 129 19.71 -1.59 22.92
N TYR A 130 19.93 -0.64 22.00
CA TYR A 130 21.12 -0.63 21.16
C TYR A 130 22.30 0.11 21.81
N ASN A 131 23.42 -0.59 21.96
CA ASN A 131 24.67 0.00 22.45
C ASN A 131 25.48 0.60 21.29
N TYR A 132 25.40 1.92 21.10
CA TYR A 132 26.15 2.64 20.05
C TYR A 132 27.68 2.57 20.21
N LYS A 133 28.20 2.34 21.43
CA LYS A 133 29.65 2.30 21.68
C LYS A 133 30.27 1.03 21.10
N THR A 134 29.66 -0.13 21.38
CA THR A 134 30.16 -1.42 20.89
C THR A 134 29.59 -1.75 19.51
N GLY A 135 28.35 -1.34 19.24
CA GLY A 135 27.56 -1.81 18.11
C GLY A 135 27.38 -3.34 18.13
N GLY A 136 26.83 -3.86 17.05
CA GLY A 136 26.76 -5.30 16.81
C GLY A 136 25.34 -5.82 16.55
N TYR A 137 25.28 -7.08 16.13
CA TYR A 137 24.02 -7.78 15.94
C TYR A 137 23.41 -8.17 17.28
N SER A 138 22.11 -7.93 17.41
CA SER A 138 21.26 -8.55 18.43
C SER A 138 19.89 -8.78 17.81
N PRO A 139 19.23 -9.93 18.09
CA PRO A 139 17.87 -10.16 17.62
C PRO A 139 16.87 -9.13 18.18
N TYR A 140 17.21 -8.44 19.28
CA TYR A 140 16.38 -7.40 19.89
C TYR A 140 16.54 -6.02 19.25
N THR A 141 17.54 -5.82 18.39
CA THR A 141 17.83 -4.51 17.77
C THR A 141 17.99 -4.56 16.26
N ALA A 142 17.86 -5.75 15.67
CA ALA A 142 18.12 -5.98 14.25
C ALA A 142 17.16 -5.21 13.33
N HIS A 143 15.91 -4.96 13.75
CA HIS A 143 14.99 -4.20 12.93
C HIS A 143 15.37 -2.72 12.95
N PHE A 144 15.65 -2.17 14.14
CA PHE A 144 16.15 -0.80 14.28
C PHE A 144 17.42 -0.57 13.45
N THR A 145 18.44 -1.42 13.63
CA THR A 145 19.73 -1.22 12.95
C THR A 145 19.58 -1.28 11.43
N GLN A 146 18.69 -2.12 10.90
CA GLN A 146 18.38 -2.13 9.46
C GLN A 146 17.72 -0.83 8.99
N MET A 147 16.78 -0.27 9.77
CA MET A 147 16.09 0.96 9.41
C MET A 147 17.05 2.15 9.27
N VAL A 148 17.97 2.30 10.23
CA VAL A 148 18.88 3.45 10.29
C VAL A 148 20.23 3.19 9.63
N TRP A 149 20.43 2.01 9.03
CA TRP A 149 21.68 1.64 8.37
C TRP A 149 22.08 2.68 7.31
N MET A 150 23.21 3.36 7.54
CA MET A 150 23.66 4.50 6.74
C MET A 150 23.80 4.15 5.25
N SER A 151 24.41 3.00 4.94
CA SER A 151 24.65 2.57 3.55
C SER A 151 23.41 2.09 2.81
N THR A 152 22.29 1.84 3.52
CA THR A 152 21.02 1.47 2.88
C THR A 152 20.43 2.71 2.23
N THR A 153 20.05 2.61 0.95
CA THR A 153 19.57 3.77 0.16
C THR A 153 18.13 3.64 -0.33
N GLN A 154 17.61 2.42 -0.36
CA GLN A 154 16.33 2.11 -0.97
C GLN A 154 15.50 1.21 -0.06
N VAL A 155 14.18 1.44 -0.08
CA VAL A 155 13.20 0.62 0.64
C VAL A 155 11.97 0.39 -0.24
N GLY A 156 11.36 -0.77 -0.06
CA GLY A 156 10.01 -1.04 -0.54
C GLY A 156 9.26 -1.89 0.47
N CYS A 157 8.03 -1.51 0.78
CA CYS A 157 7.22 -2.10 1.82
C CYS A 157 5.85 -2.53 1.31
N GLY A 158 5.34 -3.64 1.80
CA GLY A 158 4.02 -4.14 1.46
C GLY A 158 3.34 -4.80 2.64
N TYR A 159 2.03 -4.95 2.55
CA TYR A 159 1.25 -5.65 3.55
C TYR A 159 0.24 -6.61 2.91
N ALA A 160 -0.14 -7.62 3.68
CA ALA A 160 -1.29 -8.46 3.42
C ALA A 160 -1.97 -8.84 4.73
N VAL A 161 -3.25 -9.20 4.65
CA VAL A 161 -4.06 -9.60 5.80
C VAL A 161 -4.53 -11.04 5.58
N SER A 162 -4.36 -11.88 6.58
CA SER A 162 -4.72 -13.29 6.55
C SER A 162 -6.21 -13.52 6.77
N ARG A 163 -6.66 -14.78 6.68
CA ARG A 163 -8.05 -15.15 6.92
C ARG A 163 -8.45 -14.92 8.38
N THR A 164 -7.53 -15.11 9.33
CA THR A 164 -7.74 -14.80 10.76
C THR A 164 -7.58 -13.32 11.11
N SER A 165 -7.56 -12.42 10.11
CA SER A 165 -7.33 -10.98 10.32
C SER A 165 -5.96 -10.66 10.90
N THR A 166 -4.95 -11.49 10.69
CA THR A 166 -3.56 -11.14 11.01
C THR A 166 -2.97 -10.31 9.88
N ILE A 167 -2.56 -9.08 10.17
CA ILE A 167 -1.81 -8.29 9.20
C ILE A 167 -0.33 -8.66 9.28
N PHE A 168 0.29 -8.85 8.13
CA PHE A 168 1.74 -8.98 7.97
C PHE A 168 2.24 -7.79 7.17
N VAL A 169 3.22 -7.08 7.71
CA VAL A 169 3.92 -5.96 7.09
C VAL A 169 5.35 -6.39 6.85
N VAL A 170 5.82 -6.23 5.61
CA VAL A 170 7.18 -6.57 5.21
C VAL A 170 7.81 -5.35 4.57
N CYS A 171 9.03 -5.01 4.97
CA CYS A 171 9.87 -4.02 4.30
C CYS A 171 11.17 -4.67 3.85
N LYS A 172 11.56 -4.41 2.60
CA LYS A 172 12.83 -4.86 2.01
C LYS A 172 13.75 -3.68 1.79
N TYR A 173 15.05 -3.88 2.03
CA TYR A 173 16.06 -2.83 2.04
C TYR A 173 17.20 -3.14 1.08
N TYR A 174 17.72 -2.13 0.38
CA TYR A 174 18.89 -2.30 -0.48
C TYR A 174 19.85 -1.09 -0.42
N PRO A 175 21.17 -1.34 -0.35
CA PRO A 175 21.81 -2.60 0.05
C PRO A 175 21.35 -3.08 1.44
N GLN A 176 21.54 -4.36 1.76
CA GLN A 176 21.19 -4.89 3.08
C GLN A 176 21.98 -4.22 4.20
N GLY A 177 21.34 -4.07 5.35
CA GLY A 177 22.00 -3.70 6.59
C GLY A 177 22.50 -4.91 7.35
N ASN A 178 22.79 -4.70 8.64
CA ASN A 178 23.12 -5.76 9.60
C ASN A 178 24.31 -6.64 9.17
N ILE A 179 25.29 -6.03 8.49
CA ILE A 179 26.51 -6.71 8.05
C ILE A 179 27.47 -6.78 9.26
N PRO A 180 27.92 -7.99 9.67
CA PRO A 180 28.90 -8.13 10.74
C PRO A 180 30.15 -7.26 10.53
N GLY A 181 30.61 -6.62 11.61
CA GLY A 181 31.77 -5.72 11.58
C GLY A 181 31.53 -4.35 10.93
N LYS A 182 30.30 -4.02 10.52
CA LYS A 182 29.97 -2.73 9.88
C LYS A 182 28.98 -1.87 10.68
N TYR A 183 28.66 -2.25 11.92
CA TYR A 183 27.63 -1.59 12.73
C TYR A 183 27.98 -0.16 13.12
N GLN A 184 29.16 0.07 13.71
CA GLN A 184 29.55 1.39 14.21
C GLN A 184 29.62 2.45 13.10
N SER A 185 29.97 2.05 11.87
CA SER A 185 29.99 2.95 10.71
C SER A 185 28.62 3.18 10.07
N ASN A 186 27.59 2.41 10.44
CA ASN A 186 26.27 2.47 9.80
C ASN A 186 25.11 2.80 10.74
N VAL A 187 25.28 2.65 12.05
CA VAL A 187 24.25 2.91 13.05
C VAL A 187 24.75 4.05 13.93
N LEU A 188 24.50 5.27 13.48
CA LEU A 188 24.94 6.49 14.18
C LEU A 188 24.02 6.78 15.37
N PRO A 189 24.51 7.41 16.45
CA PRO A 189 23.65 7.90 17.52
C PRO A 189 22.64 8.95 17.01
N PRO A 190 21.49 9.11 17.71
CA PRO A 190 20.50 10.14 17.42
C PRO A 190 20.98 11.56 17.79
#